data_AF-A0A349DQL8-F1
#
_entry.id   AF-A0A349DQL8-F1
#
_cell.length_a   1.000
_cell.length_b   1.000
_cell.length_c   1.000
_cell.angle_alpha   90.00
_cell.angle_beta   90.00
_cell.angle_gamma   90.00
#
_symmetry.space_group_name_H-M   'P 1'
#
loop_
_entity.id
_entity.type
_entity.pdbx_description
1 polymer ?
#
loop_
_entity_poly.entity_id
_entity_poly.type
_entity_poly.pdbx_seq_one_letter_code
_entity_poly.pdbx_strand_id
1 'polypeptide(L)'
;MYKDLFDSMVQKLETAGATILKNETDPILTAGELKIREESFQTTFPDWVLKLYGEQNGLLRRWELKQNDISLSGFINLYSFERMYIYSHEKQQLWEDWYKEEDIERIKKHCILEQILGDDSYITVKFLPENKYELYYVGEDYVNDGGSEDLPKIPLTIEQYIKVITGYYGVYGICHHLYKDEFYKNPFDVYPKLRELEQMFPDFEPPTI
;
A
#
# COMPACT_ATOMS: atom_id res chain seq x y z
N MET A 1 5.89 -3.38 15.88
CA MET A 1 4.66 -3.95 15.29
C MET A 1 4.14 -2.97 14.25
N TYR A 2 3.29 -3.39 13.30
CA TYR A 2 2.75 -2.52 12.24
C TYR A 2 2.00 -1.33 12.81
N LYS A 3 1.17 -1.57 13.83
CA LYS A 3 0.47 -0.51 14.57
C LYS A 3 1.43 0.57 15.09
N ASP A 4 2.57 0.17 15.67
CA ASP A 4 3.55 1.12 16.19
C ASP A 4 4.18 1.97 15.09
N LEU A 5 4.42 1.41 13.89
CA LEU A 5 4.94 2.17 12.75
C LEU A 5 3.95 3.27 12.34
N PHE A 6 2.68 2.90 12.24
CA PHE A 6 1.60 3.82 11.92
C PHE A 6 1.43 4.88 13.00
N ASP A 7 1.37 4.50 14.28
CA ASP A 7 1.19 5.45 15.37
C ASP A 7 2.40 6.39 15.50
N SER A 8 3.61 5.88 15.33
CA SER A 8 4.83 6.70 15.31
C SER A 8 4.81 7.71 14.15
N MET A 9 4.36 7.29 12.96
CA MET A 9 4.18 8.19 11.82
C MET A 9 3.20 9.32 12.16
N VAL A 10 2.05 9.03 12.77
CA VAL A 10 1.07 10.07 13.16
C VAL A 10 1.65 11.00 14.21
N GLN A 11 2.32 10.48 15.23
CA GLN A 11 2.95 11.31 16.25
C GLN A 11 3.98 12.26 15.65
N LYS A 12 4.78 11.80 14.68
CA LYS A 12 5.73 12.66 13.95
C LYS A 12 5.03 13.74 13.13
N LEU A 13 3.96 13.38 12.43
CA LEU A 13 3.14 14.33 11.66
C LEU A 13 2.53 15.41 12.56
N GLU A 14 1.91 15.02 13.67
CA GLU A 14 1.32 15.95 14.65
C GLU A 14 2.38 16.85 15.27
N THR A 15 3.56 16.31 15.59
CA THR A 15 4.70 17.08 16.13
C THR A 15 5.19 18.12 15.14
N ALA A 16 5.17 17.81 13.84
CA ALA A 16 5.48 18.77 12.77
C ALA A 16 4.35 19.79 12.52
N GLY A 17 3.21 19.67 13.21
CA GLY A 17 2.06 20.55 13.04
C GLY A 17 1.18 20.19 11.84
N ALA A 18 1.23 18.95 11.35
CA ALA A 18 0.35 18.49 10.29
C ALA A 18 -1.09 18.38 10.80
N THR A 19 -2.05 18.71 9.95
CA THR A 19 -3.47 18.49 10.21
C THR A 19 -3.86 17.11 9.70
N ILE A 20 -4.35 16.25 10.60
CA ILE A 20 -4.87 14.93 10.25
C ILE A 20 -6.32 15.07 9.80
N LEU A 21 -6.56 14.90 8.50
CA LEU A 21 -7.88 15.05 7.87
C LEU A 21 -8.73 13.78 8.03
N LYS A 22 -8.09 12.61 8.00
CA LYS A 22 -8.69 11.30 8.26
C LYS A 22 -7.71 10.39 8.98
N ASN A 23 -8.22 9.63 9.93
CA ASN A 23 -7.50 8.57 10.62
C ASN A 23 -8.48 7.48 11.05
N GLU A 24 -8.80 6.60 10.10
CA GLU A 24 -9.76 5.51 10.27
C GLU A 24 -9.01 4.18 10.20
N THR A 25 -9.39 3.23 11.07
CA THR A 25 -8.85 1.86 11.10
C THR A 25 -10.00 0.89 11.26
N ASP A 26 -9.95 -0.27 10.61
CA ASP A 26 -10.91 -1.33 10.87
C ASP A 26 -10.52 -2.14 12.12
N PRO A 27 -11.47 -2.84 12.77
CA PRO A 27 -11.16 -3.71 13.89
C PRO A 27 -10.15 -4.79 13.50
N ILE A 28 -9.08 -4.95 14.28
CA ILE A 28 -8.09 -6.01 14.07
C ILE A 28 -8.73 -7.39 14.11
N LEU A 29 -8.17 -8.33 13.35
CA LEU A 29 -8.65 -9.71 13.35
C LEU A 29 -7.92 -10.53 14.40
N THR A 30 -8.67 -11.15 15.31
CA THR A 30 -8.10 -12.10 16.27
C THR A 30 -7.63 -13.38 15.57
N ALA A 31 -6.75 -14.14 16.21
CA ALA A 31 -6.30 -15.43 15.68
C ALA A 31 -7.45 -16.42 15.41
N GLY A 32 -8.48 -16.42 16.27
CA GLY A 32 -9.67 -17.26 16.08
C GLY A 32 -10.50 -16.81 14.88
N GLU A 33 -10.66 -15.50 14.69
CA GLU A 33 -11.33 -14.89 13.55
C GLU A 33 -10.62 -15.14 12.21
N LEU A 34 -9.29 -15.15 12.20
CA LEU A 34 -8.50 -15.51 11.02
C LEU A 34 -8.66 -17.00 10.68
N LYS A 35 -8.64 -17.88 11.69
CA LYS A 35 -8.86 -19.31 11.50
C LYS A 35 -10.25 -19.63 10.93
N ILE A 36 -11.29 -18.95 11.43
CA ILE A 36 -12.66 -19.09 10.88
C ILE A 36 -12.70 -18.70 9.40
N ARG A 37 -11.93 -17.66 9.01
CA ARG A 37 -11.82 -17.24 7.61
C ARG A 37 -11.09 -18.30 6.77
N GLU A 38 -9.97 -18.84 7.24
CA GLU A 38 -9.27 -19.93 6.56
C GLU A 38 -10.19 -21.12 6.27
N GLU A 39 -10.98 -21.52 7.27
CA GLU A 39 -11.99 -22.59 7.14
C GLU A 39 -13.09 -22.22 6.14
N SER A 40 -13.59 -20.98 6.20
CA SER A 40 -14.66 -20.48 5.31
C SER A 40 -14.23 -20.39 3.86
N PHE A 41 -13.00 -19.92 3.61
CA PHE A 41 -12.42 -19.77 2.28
C PHE A 41 -11.71 -21.04 1.79
N GLN A 42 -11.66 -22.10 2.61
CA GLN A 42 -10.97 -23.36 2.31
C GLN A 42 -9.50 -23.13 1.87
N THR A 43 -8.84 -22.17 2.50
CA THR A 43 -7.46 -21.77 2.19
C THR A 43 -6.68 -21.53 3.47
N THR A 44 -5.36 -21.69 3.39
CA THR A 44 -4.45 -21.25 4.45
C THR A 44 -3.88 -19.89 4.08
N PHE A 45 -3.89 -18.94 5.00
CA PHE A 45 -3.31 -17.63 4.76
C PHE A 45 -1.82 -17.63 5.13
N PRO A 46 -0.97 -16.94 4.35
CA PRO A 46 0.42 -16.74 4.72
C PRO A 46 0.58 -15.99 6.06
N ASP A 47 1.65 -16.27 6.80
CA ASP A 47 1.92 -15.66 8.12
C ASP A 47 1.87 -14.13 8.12
N TRP A 48 2.30 -13.49 7.03
CA TRP A 48 2.27 -12.03 6.94
C TRP A 48 0.85 -11.48 6.95
N VAL A 49 -0.14 -12.21 6.42
CA VAL A 49 -1.56 -11.83 6.44
C VAL A 49 -2.03 -11.84 7.87
N LEU A 50 -1.74 -12.92 8.60
CA LEU A 50 -2.09 -13.08 10.01
C LEU A 50 -1.46 -11.97 10.85
N LYS A 51 -0.18 -11.68 10.62
CA LYS A 51 0.57 -10.61 11.31
C LYS A 51 0.01 -9.24 10.98
N LEU A 52 -0.19 -8.91 9.70
CA LEU A 52 -0.68 -7.60 9.28
C LEU A 52 -2.07 -7.34 9.83
N TYR A 53 -3.03 -8.21 9.55
CA TYR A 53 -4.43 -7.98 9.92
C TYR A 53 -4.71 -8.22 11.40
N GLY A 54 -3.85 -8.97 12.10
CA GLY A 54 -3.88 -9.08 13.55
C GLY A 54 -3.34 -7.85 14.29
N GLU A 55 -2.47 -7.06 13.64
CA GLU A 55 -1.88 -5.84 14.24
C GLU A 55 -2.54 -4.55 13.72
N GLN A 56 -2.91 -4.50 12.44
CA GLN A 56 -3.51 -3.37 11.75
C GLN A 56 -4.43 -3.86 10.62
N ASN A 57 -5.72 -3.96 10.89
CA ASN A 57 -6.70 -4.29 9.85
C ASN A 57 -7.26 -3.02 9.21
N GLY A 58 -6.98 -2.82 7.93
CA GLY A 58 -7.45 -1.64 7.19
C GLY A 58 -6.91 -0.33 7.76
N LEU A 59 -6.71 0.65 6.88
CA LEU A 59 -6.20 1.95 7.29
C LEU A 59 -6.57 2.99 6.24
N LEU A 60 -7.29 4.03 6.64
CA LEU A 60 -7.43 5.23 5.82
C LEU A 60 -6.90 6.44 6.59
N ARG A 61 -5.74 6.92 6.14
CA ARG A 61 -5.10 8.11 6.68
C ARG A 61 -4.90 9.15 5.60
N ARG A 62 -5.23 10.40 5.94
CA ARG A 62 -4.99 11.57 5.10
C ARG A 62 -4.54 12.72 5.98
N TRP A 63 -3.55 13.45 5.54
CA TRP A 63 -3.03 14.59 6.27
C TRP A 63 -2.51 15.66 5.32
N GLU A 64 -2.42 16.87 5.84
CA GLU A 64 -1.81 18.01 5.17
C GLU A 64 -0.88 18.76 6.14
N LEU A 65 0.19 19.31 5.62
CA LEU A 65 1.12 20.15 6.36
C LEU A 65 1.46 21.36 5.50
N LYS A 66 1.30 22.55 6.07
CA LYS A 66 1.70 23.79 5.45
C LYS A 66 2.68 24.52 6.36
N GLN A 67 3.91 24.72 5.88
CA GLN A 67 4.93 25.50 6.57
C GLN A 67 5.65 26.37 5.56
N ASN A 68 5.83 27.65 5.88
CA ASN A 68 6.37 28.64 4.96
C ASN A 68 5.59 28.65 3.62
N ASP A 69 6.29 28.56 2.50
CA ASP A 69 5.71 28.51 1.14
C ASP A 69 5.49 27.07 0.64
N ILE A 70 5.71 26.05 1.47
CA ILE A 70 5.59 24.63 1.11
C ILE A 70 4.29 24.05 1.66
N SER A 71 3.60 23.28 0.83
CA SER A 71 2.39 22.56 1.19
C SER A 71 2.56 21.09 0.81
N LEU A 72 2.59 20.22 1.82
CA LEU A 72 2.62 18.77 1.66
C LEU A 72 1.28 18.16 2.02
N SER A 73 0.97 17.06 1.36
CA SER A 73 -0.12 16.17 1.74
C SER A 73 0.31 14.73 1.55
N GLY A 74 -0.15 13.86 2.43
CA GLY A 74 0.05 12.43 2.32
C GLY A 74 -1.22 11.66 2.59
N PHE A 75 -1.25 10.44 2.08
CA PHE A 75 -2.32 9.49 2.32
C PHE A 75 -1.77 8.06 2.37
N ILE A 76 -2.45 7.20 3.13
CA ILE A 76 -2.27 5.75 3.10
C ILE A 76 -3.67 5.14 3.18
N ASN A 77 -4.01 4.25 2.25
CA ASN A 77 -5.32 3.62 2.18
C ASN A 77 -5.20 2.09 2.04
N LEU A 78 -4.77 1.43 3.11
CA LEU A 78 -4.69 -0.02 3.17
C LEU A 78 -6.08 -0.62 3.29
N TYR A 79 -6.35 -1.61 2.46
CA TYR A 79 -7.60 -2.35 2.50
C TYR A 79 -7.63 -3.27 3.71
N SER A 80 -8.79 -3.34 4.37
CA SER A 80 -9.05 -4.37 5.37
C SER A 80 -8.99 -5.75 4.75
N PHE A 81 -8.84 -6.77 5.59
CA PHE A 81 -8.83 -8.16 5.15
C PHE A 81 -10.03 -8.47 4.25
N GLU A 82 -11.23 -8.06 4.66
CA GLU A 82 -12.45 -8.31 3.88
C GLU A 82 -12.43 -7.57 2.55
N ARG A 83 -11.88 -6.35 2.50
CA ARG A 83 -11.76 -5.65 1.22
C ARG A 83 -10.70 -6.28 0.33
N MET A 84 -9.56 -6.69 0.89
CA MET A 84 -8.52 -7.34 0.11
C MET A 84 -8.97 -8.72 -0.40
N TYR A 85 -9.60 -9.54 0.43
CA TYR A 85 -10.02 -10.90 0.04
C TYR A 85 -11.43 -10.96 -0.52
N ILE A 86 -12.45 -10.45 0.16
CA ILE A 86 -13.85 -10.55 -0.31
C ILE A 86 -14.11 -9.58 -1.47
N TYR A 87 -13.77 -8.29 -1.31
CA TYR A 87 -14.09 -7.31 -2.36
C TYR A 87 -13.28 -7.54 -3.65
N SER A 88 -12.05 -8.06 -3.59
CA SER A 88 -11.29 -8.38 -4.81
C SER A 88 -11.92 -9.54 -5.60
N HIS A 89 -12.64 -10.45 -4.95
CA HIS A 89 -13.38 -11.52 -5.61
C HIS A 89 -14.76 -11.04 -6.11
N GLU A 90 -15.39 -10.08 -5.42
CA GLU A 90 -16.74 -9.61 -5.74
C GLU A 90 -16.79 -8.43 -6.73
N LYS A 91 -15.76 -7.57 -6.80
CA LYS A 91 -15.66 -6.50 -7.81
C LYS A 91 -14.86 -6.93 -9.03
N GLN A 92 -15.41 -7.90 -9.73
CA GLN A 92 -15.07 -8.17 -11.13
C GLN A 92 -15.16 -6.89 -11.99
N GLN A 93 -16.03 -5.95 -11.62
CA GLN A 93 -16.32 -4.72 -12.35
C GLN A 93 -15.12 -3.75 -12.51
N LEU A 94 -14.25 -3.58 -11.50
CA LEU A 94 -13.11 -2.66 -11.62
C LEU A 94 -12.11 -3.16 -12.67
N TRP A 95 -11.80 -4.45 -12.61
CA TRP A 95 -10.90 -5.08 -13.58
C TRP A 95 -11.54 -5.21 -14.96
N GLU A 96 -12.86 -5.41 -15.02
CA GLU A 96 -13.64 -5.49 -16.26
C GLU A 96 -13.76 -4.14 -16.98
N ASP A 97 -13.76 -3.02 -16.23
CA ASP A 97 -13.77 -1.68 -16.82
C ASP A 97 -12.43 -1.32 -17.47
N TRP A 98 -11.34 -1.96 -17.02
CA TRP A 98 -9.98 -1.67 -17.49
C TRP A 98 -9.52 -2.70 -18.53
N TYR A 99 -9.57 -4.00 -18.23
CA TYR A 99 -8.87 -5.02 -19.01
C TYR A 99 -9.74 -5.73 -20.05
N LYS A 100 -9.10 -6.29 -21.09
CA LYS A 100 -9.73 -7.24 -22.02
C LYS A 100 -9.87 -8.61 -21.35
N GLU A 101 -10.79 -9.46 -21.83
CA GLU A 101 -11.15 -10.76 -21.22
C GLU A 101 -9.95 -11.64 -20.85
N GLU A 102 -8.92 -11.76 -21.69
CA GLU A 102 -7.73 -12.57 -21.40
C GLU A 102 -6.85 -12.01 -20.26
N ASP A 103 -6.78 -10.68 -20.14
CA ASP A 103 -6.05 -9.99 -19.07
C ASP A 103 -6.86 -9.98 -17.76
N ILE A 104 -8.19 -9.94 -17.85
CA ILE A 104 -9.11 -10.03 -16.71
C ILE A 104 -8.86 -11.32 -15.91
N GLU A 105 -8.76 -12.46 -16.59
CA GLU A 105 -8.54 -13.76 -15.93
C GLU A 105 -7.18 -13.85 -15.21
N ARG A 106 -6.22 -13.00 -15.59
CA ARG A 106 -4.91 -12.91 -14.95
C ARG A 106 -4.92 -11.95 -13.78
N ILE A 107 -5.44 -10.74 -13.98
CA ILE A 107 -5.48 -9.70 -12.95
C ILE A 107 -6.42 -10.08 -11.79
N LYS A 108 -7.49 -10.86 -12.03
CA LYS A 108 -8.37 -11.40 -10.98
C LYS A 108 -7.64 -12.28 -9.95
N LYS A 109 -6.40 -12.69 -10.22
CA LYS A 109 -5.53 -13.42 -9.25
C LYS A 109 -4.81 -12.48 -8.29
N HIS A 110 -4.90 -11.17 -8.50
CA HIS A 110 -4.34 -10.15 -7.65
C HIS A 110 -5.40 -9.63 -6.67
N CYS A 111 -5.00 -9.46 -5.42
CA CYS A 111 -5.83 -8.83 -4.39
C CYS A 111 -5.33 -7.41 -4.13
N ILE A 112 -6.24 -6.44 -3.99
CA ILE A 112 -5.86 -5.04 -3.74
C ILE A 112 -5.45 -4.87 -2.28
N LEU A 113 -4.18 -4.51 -2.07
CA LEU A 113 -3.62 -4.20 -0.75
C LEU A 113 -3.82 -2.73 -0.39
N GLU A 114 -3.55 -1.84 -1.34
CA GLU A 114 -3.65 -0.39 -1.15
C GLU A 114 -4.27 0.27 -2.39
N GLN A 115 -5.18 1.21 -2.17
CA GLN A 115 -5.63 2.13 -3.23
C GLN A 115 -4.88 3.45 -3.13
N ILE A 116 -4.34 3.91 -4.25
CA ILE A 116 -3.68 5.22 -4.36
C ILE A 116 -4.78 6.26 -4.57
N LEU A 117 -4.89 7.28 -3.71
CA LEU A 117 -5.94 8.29 -3.81
C LEU A 117 -5.52 9.41 -4.77
N GLY A 118 -6.45 9.79 -5.66
CA GLY A 118 -6.22 10.85 -6.67
C GLY A 118 -5.54 10.35 -7.95
N ASP A 119 -5.32 9.05 -8.06
CA ASP A 119 -4.78 8.32 -9.20
C ASP A 119 -5.54 7.00 -9.28
N ASP A 120 -5.97 6.57 -10.46
CA ASP A 120 -6.61 5.29 -10.68
C ASP A 120 -5.52 4.18 -10.69
N SER A 121 -4.90 4.00 -9.52
CA SER A 121 -3.76 3.09 -9.31
C SER A 121 -3.85 2.35 -7.98
N TYR A 122 -3.22 1.17 -7.93
CA TYR A 122 -3.28 0.24 -6.79
C TYR A 122 -1.93 -0.41 -6.51
N ILE A 123 -1.71 -0.76 -5.25
CA ILE A 123 -0.76 -1.81 -4.89
C ILE A 123 -1.52 -3.10 -4.70
N THR A 124 -1.09 -4.15 -5.38
CA THR A 124 -1.72 -5.46 -5.34
C THR A 124 -0.77 -6.53 -4.86
N VAL A 125 -1.35 -7.59 -4.29
CA VAL A 125 -0.67 -8.81 -3.88
C VAL A 125 -1.14 -9.94 -4.78
N LYS A 126 -0.21 -10.64 -5.39
CA LYS A 126 -0.47 -11.91 -6.09
C LYS A 126 -0.01 -13.06 -5.20
N PHE A 127 -0.94 -13.92 -4.82
CA PHE A 127 -0.61 -15.12 -4.06
C PHE A 127 -0.01 -16.19 -4.98
N LEU A 128 1.09 -16.79 -4.55
CA LEU A 128 1.78 -17.86 -5.24
C LEU A 128 1.67 -19.17 -4.43
N PRO A 129 1.94 -20.33 -5.04
CA PRO A 129 2.03 -21.60 -4.30
C PRO A 129 3.01 -21.52 -3.13
N GLU A 130 2.86 -22.44 -2.16
CA GLU A 130 3.75 -22.56 -1.00
C GLU A 130 3.78 -21.32 -0.09
N ASN A 131 2.64 -20.63 0.06
CA ASN A 131 2.50 -19.42 0.89
C ASN A 131 3.43 -18.25 0.47
N LYS A 132 3.88 -18.24 -0.79
CA LYS A 132 4.65 -17.14 -1.37
C LYS A 132 3.71 -16.05 -1.90
N TYR A 133 4.25 -14.86 -2.10
CA TYR A 133 3.51 -13.76 -2.71
C TYR A 133 4.44 -12.81 -3.46
N GLU A 134 3.86 -12.01 -4.34
CA GLU A 134 4.54 -10.93 -5.05
C GLU A 134 3.70 -9.66 -4.95
N LEU A 135 4.39 -8.51 -4.84
CA LEU A 135 3.78 -7.18 -4.82
C LEU A 135 3.90 -6.53 -6.19
N TYR A 136 2.85 -5.82 -6.60
CA TYR A 136 2.80 -5.13 -7.88
C TYR A 136 2.19 -3.74 -7.73
N TYR A 137 2.74 -2.78 -8.47
CA TYR A 137 2.05 -1.53 -8.77
C TYR A 137 1.19 -1.75 -10.03
N VAL A 138 -0.08 -1.35 -9.96
CA VAL A 138 -1.05 -1.50 -11.05
C VAL A 138 -1.71 -0.15 -11.27
N GLY A 139 -1.32 0.56 -12.32
CA GLY A 139 -1.98 1.82 -12.72
C GLY A 139 -2.89 1.63 -13.93
N GLU A 140 -3.85 2.54 -14.11
CA GLU A 140 -4.76 2.58 -15.26
C GLU A 140 -4.01 2.59 -16.61
N ASP A 141 -2.83 3.20 -16.68
CA ASP A 141 -2.06 3.26 -17.95
C ASP A 141 -1.39 1.92 -18.34
N TYR A 142 -1.34 0.91 -17.46
CA TYR A 142 -0.81 -0.43 -17.79
C TYR A 142 -1.86 -1.33 -18.45
N VAL A 143 -2.96 -0.71 -18.91
CA VAL A 143 -4.15 -1.39 -19.36
C VAL A 143 -4.12 -1.51 -20.89
N ASN A 144 -4.26 -2.76 -21.36
CA ASN A 144 -4.36 -3.27 -22.74
C ASN A 144 -3.09 -3.92 -23.34
N ASP A 145 -3.35 -4.90 -24.22
CA ASP A 145 -2.40 -5.63 -25.08
C ASP A 145 -1.28 -6.38 -24.33
N GLY A 146 -1.63 -7.10 -23.26
CA GLY A 146 -0.70 -7.94 -22.49
C GLY A 146 -0.12 -7.25 -21.25
N GLY A 147 -0.57 -6.05 -20.91
CA GLY A 147 -0.09 -5.30 -19.74
C GLY A 147 -0.24 -6.03 -18.39
N SER A 148 -1.13 -7.03 -18.30
CA SER A 148 -1.23 -7.90 -17.11
C SER A 148 -0.03 -8.85 -16.93
N GLU A 149 0.75 -9.12 -18.00
CA GLU A 149 1.97 -9.94 -17.96
C GLU A 149 3.18 -9.13 -17.46
N ASP A 150 3.19 -7.83 -17.76
CA ASP A 150 4.34 -6.94 -17.56
C ASP A 150 4.12 -5.92 -16.44
N LEU A 151 3.25 -6.26 -15.47
CA LEU A 151 2.98 -5.38 -14.32
C LEU A 151 4.26 -5.07 -13.55
N PRO A 152 4.51 -3.79 -13.19
CA PRO A 152 5.68 -3.41 -12.42
C PRO A 152 5.71 -4.10 -11.04
N LYS A 153 6.63 -5.04 -10.88
CA LYS A 153 6.85 -5.75 -9.62
C LYS A 153 7.57 -4.85 -8.62
N ILE A 154 7.05 -4.79 -7.41
CA ILE A 154 7.69 -4.12 -6.27
C ILE A 154 8.60 -5.14 -5.57
N PRO A 155 9.92 -4.92 -5.51
CA PRO A 155 10.89 -5.90 -4.98
C PRO A 155 10.95 -5.90 -3.45
N LEU A 156 9.80 -5.73 -2.77
CA LEU A 156 9.70 -5.65 -1.32
C LEU A 156 8.85 -6.77 -0.74
N THR A 157 9.14 -7.13 0.50
CA THR A 157 8.16 -7.81 1.35
C THR A 157 7.08 -6.81 1.82
N ILE A 158 5.91 -7.30 2.26
CA ILE A 158 4.86 -6.49 2.89
C ILE A 158 5.42 -5.68 4.07
N GLU A 159 6.31 -6.28 4.87
CA GLU A 159 6.91 -5.60 6.01
C GLU A 159 7.79 -4.42 5.58
N GLN A 160 8.64 -4.64 4.57
CA GLN A 160 9.46 -3.57 3.99
C GLN A 160 8.59 -2.50 3.33
N TYR A 161 7.57 -2.90 2.57
CA TYR A 161 6.62 -1.98 1.94
C TYR A 161 5.96 -1.05 2.97
N ILE A 162 5.43 -1.60 4.07
CA ILE A 162 4.79 -0.80 5.13
C ILE A 162 5.80 0.14 5.79
N LYS A 163 7.03 -0.30 6.07
CA LYS A 163 8.11 0.56 6.59
C LYS A 163 8.42 1.71 5.65
N VAL A 164 8.47 1.45 4.34
CA VAL A 164 8.73 2.48 3.33
C VAL A 164 7.61 3.50 3.29
N ILE A 165 6.35 3.08 3.12
CA ILE A 165 5.23 4.03 2.98
C ILE A 165 5.05 4.87 4.24
N THR A 166 5.23 4.29 5.43
CA THR A 166 5.14 5.03 6.69
C THR A 166 6.35 5.92 6.93
N GLY A 167 7.55 5.49 6.56
CA GLY A 167 8.77 6.29 6.68
C GLY A 167 8.78 7.51 5.77
N TYR A 168 8.15 7.43 4.60
CA TYR A 168 7.85 8.57 3.73
C TYR A 168 6.51 9.26 4.05
N TYR A 169 5.84 8.89 5.15
CA TYR A 169 4.59 9.51 5.59
C TYR A 169 3.43 9.43 4.57
N GLY A 170 3.47 8.51 3.61
CA GLY A 170 2.47 8.40 2.54
C GLY A 170 2.39 9.61 1.61
N VAL A 171 3.45 10.43 1.49
CA VAL A 171 3.41 11.60 0.59
C VAL A 171 3.43 11.19 -0.88
N TYR A 172 2.93 12.09 -1.73
CA TYR A 172 3.31 12.18 -3.14
C TYR A 172 3.08 10.97 -4.04
N GLY A 173 2.26 10.00 -3.62
CA GLY A 173 2.12 8.77 -4.40
C GLY A 173 3.46 8.04 -4.57
N ILE A 174 4.34 8.09 -3.55
CA ILE A 174 5.64 7.38 -3.58
C ILE A 174 5.53 5.90 -3.98
N CYS A 175 4.37 5.28 -3.75
CA CYS A 175 4.02 3.94 -4.19
C CYS A 175 4.30 3.71 -5.69
N HIS A 176 4.13 4.73 -6.55
CA HIS A 176 4.47 4.69 -7.97
C HIS A 176 5.97 4.51 -8.25
N HIS A 177 6.86 4.83 -7.30
CA HIS A 177 8.30 4.71 -7.51
C HIS A 177 8.89 3.42 -6.95
N LEU A 178 8.10 2.64 -6.20
CA LEU A 178 8.61 1.48 -5.46
C LEU A 178 8.91 0.27 -6.35
N TYR A 179 8.49 0.23 -7.61
CA TYR A 179 8.96 -0.82 -8.53
C TYR A 179 10.34 -0.52 -9.14
N LYS A 180 10.92 0.67 -8.89
CA LYS A 180 12.18 1.10 -9.49
C LYS A 180 13.34 0.83 -8.54
N ASP A 181 14.24 -0.06 -8.93
CA ASP A 181 15.43 -0.39 -8.13
C ASP A 181 16.30 0.84 -7.80
N GLU A 182 16.35 1.85 -8.69
CA GLU A 182 17.11 3.07 -8.43
C GLU A 182 16.51 3.91 -7.30
N PHE A 183 15.20 3.80 -7.03
CA PHE A 183 14.55 4.56 -5.97
C PHE A 183 15.14 4.23 -4.59
N TYR A 184 15.54 2.98 -4.39
CA TYR A 184 16.14 2.52 -3.13
C TYR A 184 17.61 2.91 -2.98
N LYS A 185 18.27 3.26 -4.09
CA LYS A 185 19.68 3.69 -4.09
C LYS A 185 19.79 5.21 -4.01
N ASN A 186 18.97 5.92 -4.79
CA ASN A 186 19.02 7.37 -4.97
C ASN A 186 17.59 7.96 -5.02
N PRO A 187 16.82 7.93 -3.91
CA PRO A 187 15.41 8.34 -3.92
C PRO A 187 15.20 9.78 -4.36
N PHE A 188 16.11 10.69 -3.98
CA PHE A 188 16.03 12.11 -4.33
C PHE A 188 16.36 12.40 -5.81
N ASP A 189 17.07 11.51 -6.49
CA ASP A 189 17.33 11.65 -7.94
C ASP A 189 16.14 11.13 -8.74
N VAL A 190 15.55 10.01 -8.29
CA VAL A 190 14.36 9.42 -8.90
C VAL A 190 13.13 10.29 -8.67
N TYR A 191 13.01 10.90 -7.49
CA TYR A 191 11.89 11.78 -7.15
C TYR A 191 12.34 13.02 -6.35
N PRO A 192 12.82 14.08 -7.03
CA PRO A 192 13.39 15.28 -6.40
C PRO A 192 12.46 16.03 -5.44
N LYS A 193 11.13 15.88 -5.59
CA LYS A 193 10.15 16.47 -4.67
C LYS A 193 10.27 15.95 -3.23
N LEU A 194 10.94 14.80 -3.02
CA LEU A 194 11.23 14.31 -1.67
C LEU A 194 12.14 15.25 -0.86
N ARG A 195 12.87 16.16 -1.51
CA ARG A 195 13.66 17.18 -0.80
C ARG A 195 12.80 18.13 0.03
N GLU A 196 11.50 18.22 -0.27
CA GLU A 196 10.56 18.99 0.56
C GLU A 196 10.31 18.30 1.91
N LEU A 197 10.44 16.97 2.00
CA LEU A 197 10.41 16.26 3.27
C LEU A 197 11.62 16.63 4.13
N GLU A 198 12.82 16.74 3.55
CA GLU A 198 14.02 17.17 4.29
C GLU A 198 13.85 18.58 4.88
N GLN A 199 13.09 19.45 4.19
CA GLN A 199 12.82 20.81 4.64
C GLN A 199 11.75 20.86 5.75
N MET A 200 10.72 20.01 5.67
CA MET A 200 9.62 19.99 6.64
C MET A 200 9.87 19.11 7.86
N PHE A 201 10.75 18.12 7.71
CA PHE A 201 11.12 17.16 8.74
C PHE A 201 12.66 17.10 8.82
N PRO A 202 13.31 17.93 9.67
CA PRO A 202 14.76 18.04 9.72
C PRO A 202 15.52 16.74 10.02
N ASP A 203 14.86 15.80 10.70
CA ASP A 203 15.40 14.47 11.04
C ASP A 203 14.93 13.38 10.05
N PHE A 204 14.42 13.77 8.88
CA PHE A 204 13.98 12.82 7.87
C PHE A 204 15.18 12.13 7.21
N GLU A 205 15.15 10.81 7.24
CA GLU A 205 16.03 9.96 6.46
C GLU A 205 15.17 9.03 5.60
N PRO A 206 15.53 8.82 4.32
CA PRO A 206 14.92 7.79 3.50
C PRO A 206 14.94 6.42 4.21
N PRO A 207 13.82 5.67 4.21
CA PRO A 207 13.77 4.34 4.78
C PRO A 207 14.80 3.41 4.15
N THR A 208 15.58 2.73 4.99
CA THR A 208 16.51 1.68 4.56
C THR A 208 15.80 0.33 4.52
N ILE A 209 16.09 -0.47 3.48
CA ILE A 209 15.40 -1.73 3.16
C ILE A 209 16.35 -2.91 3.25
#